data_AF-A0A355TC65-F1
#
_entry.id   AF-A0A355TC65-F1
#
_cell.length_a   1.000
_cell.length_b   1.000
_cell.length_c   1.000
_cell.angle_alpha   90.00
_cell.angle_beta   90.00
_cell.angle_gamma   90.00
#
_symmetry.space_group_name_H-M   'P 1'
#
loop_
_entity.id
_entity.type
_entity.pdbx_description
1 polymer ?
#
loop_
_entity_poly.entity_id
_entity_poly.type
_entity_poly.pdbx_seq_one_letter_code
_entity_poly.pdbx_strand_id
1 'polypeptide(L)'
;MSFDEVSLSLRVSYGAHGGPRFQTEIVSIESGYERRNQRWAQARRKYDASTGIVSANDASLLMAFFQARAGRARGFRLKDWNDFSSASDGKTALSWDDQLIGTGDGVE
;
A
#
# COMPACT_ATOMS: atom_id res chain seq x y z
N MET A 1 -1.11 -19.71 2.30
CA MET A 1 -0.62 -18.33 2.57
C MET A 1 -1.35 -17.84 3.79
N SER A 2 -0.67 -17.39 4.85
CA SER A 2 -1.35 -17.00 6.08
C SER A 2 -1.82 -15.54 5.98
N PHE A 3 -3.11 -15.35 5.71
CA PHE A 3 -3.73 -14.04 5.58
C PHE A 3 -4.97 -13.99 6.47
N ASP A 4 -5.08 -12.92 7.26
CA ASP A 4 -6.25 -12.62 8.07
C ASP A 4 -7.11 -11.59 7.34
N GLU A 5 -8.38 -11.93 7.15
CA GLU A 5 -9.35 -11.06 6.47
C GLU A 5 -9.89 -9.97 7.40
N VAL A 6 -8.98 -9.17 7.93
CA VAL A 6 -9.23 -8.12 8.92
C VAL A 6 -8.46 -6.86 8.55
N SER A 7 -9.05 -5.71 8.82
CA SER A 7 -8.42 -4.41 8.56
C SER A 7 -7.76 -3.87 9.83
N LEU A 8 -6.63 -3.18 9.68
CA LEU A 8 -6.09 -2.34 10.74
C LEU A 8 -7.12 -1.27 11.13
N SER A 9 -7.16 -0.90 12.41
CA SER A 9 -8.18 0.04 12.91
C SER A 9 -8.13 1.37 12.15
N LEU A 10 -9.31 1.90 11.82
CA LEU A 10 -9.46 3.13 11.04
C LEU A 10 -8.69 4.30 11.68
N ARG A 11 -8.72 4.42 13.00
CA ARG A 11 -8.03 5.47 13.76
C ARG A 11 -6.51 5.45 13.58
N VAL A 12 -5.91 4.26 13.62
CA VAL A 12 -4.45 4.10 13.44
C VAL A 12 -4.05 4.17 11.97
N SER A 13 -4.93 3.71 11.06
CA SER A 13 -4.67 3.78 9.62
C SER A 13 -4.86 5.18 9.03
N TYR A 14 -5.57 6.08 9.72
CA TYR A 14 -5.92 7.39 9.20
C TYR A 14 -4.68 8.26 9.03
N GLY A 15 -4.52 8.83 7.83
CA GLY A 15 -3.33 9.61 7.49
C GLY A 15 -2.07 8.75 7.27
N ALA A 16 -2.22 7.42 7.17
CA ALA A 16 -1.12 6.58 6.71
C ALA A 16 -0.73 7.02 5.29
N HIS A 17 0.53 7.41 5.13
CA HIS A 17 1.03 7.96 3.87
C HIS A 17 2.12 7.04 3.34
N GLY A 18 2.21 6.93 2.03
CA GLY A 18 3.05 5.93 1.42
C GLY A 18 2.91 5.93 -0.09
N GLY A 19 3.63 5.02 -0.72
CA GLY A 19 3.60 4.92 -2.17
C GLY A 19 4.37 3.72 -2.71
N PRO A 20 4.37 3.56 -4.04
CA PRO A 20 5.11 2.51 -4.70
C PRO A 20 6.61 2.67 -4.45
N ARG A 21 7.27 1.55 -4.16
CA ARG A 21 8.72 1.44 -4.06
C ARG A 21 9.20 0.39 -5.04
N PHE A 22 10.29 0.72 -5.73
CA PHE A 22 11.06 -0.21 -6.55
C PHE A 22 12.36 -0.52 -5.81
N GLN A 23 12.80 -1.77 -5.89
CA GLN A 23 14.15 -2.13 -5.45
C GLN A 23 15.02 -2.20 -6.69
N THR A 24 15.74 -1.11 -6.97
CA THR A 24 16.70 -1.04 -8.09
C THR A 24 18.09 -0.80 -7.52
N GLU A 25 19.00 -1.72 -7.83
CA GLU A 25 20.39 -1.63 -7.45
C GLU A 25 21.16 -0.89 -8.54
N ILE A 26 21.91 0.14 -8.16
CA ILE A 26 22.74 0.94 -9.05
C ILE A 26 24.20 0.59 -8.77
N VAL A 27 24.89 0.06 -9.76
CA VAL A 27 26.30 -0.33 -9.66
C VAL A 27 27.11 0.44 -10.69
N SER A 28 28.14 1.13 -10.24
CA SER A 28 29.15 1.74 -11.12
C SER A 28 30.17 0.68 -11.51
N ILE A 29 30.40 0.49 -12.80
CA ILE A 29 31.45 -0.39 -13.31
C ILE A 29 32.73 0.40 -13.59
N GLU A 30 33.87 -0.29 -13.51
CA GLU A 30 35.21 0.29 -13.59
C GLU A 30 35.48 1.06 -14.90
N SER A 31 34.72 0.76 -15.96
CA SER A 31 34.71 1.50 -17.23
C SER A 31 34.01 2.86 -17.18
N GLY A 32 33.49 3.28 -16.02
CA GLY A 32 32.83 4.58 -15.81
C GLY A 32 31.33 4.60 -16.15
N TYR A 33 30.75 3.46 -16.58
CA TYR A 33 29.32 3.35 -16.88
C TYR A 33 28.51 2.88 -15.66
N GLU A 34 27.20 3.13 -15.70
CA GLU A 34 26.24 2.69 -14.68
C GLU A 34 25.43 1.49 -15.16
N ARG A 35 25.25 0.48 -14.31
CA ARG A 35 24.29 -0.62 -14.52
C ARG A 35 23.18 -0.57 -13.47
N ARG A 36 21.93 -0.63 -13.94
CA ARG A 36 20.72 -0.68 -13.09
C ARG A 36 20.11 -2.08 -13.11
N ASN A 37 20.04 -2.72 -11.95
CA ASN A 37 19.42 -4.03 -11.79
C ASN A 37 18.13 -3.91 -10.97
N GLN A 38 16.98 -4.05 -11.63
CA GLN A 38 15.68 -4.06 -10.97
C GLN A 38 15.45 -5.42 -10.30
N ARG A 39 15.44 -5.44 -8.96
CA ARG A 39 15.24 -6.65 -8.15
C ARG A 39 13.77 -7.05 -8.00
N TRP A 40 12.85 -6.09 -8.06
CA TRP A 40 11.41 -6.36 -8.01
C TRP A 40 10.76 -6.10 -9.37
N ALA A 41 10.11 -7.10 -9.95
CA ALA A 41 9.38 -6.96 -11.21
C ALA A 41 8.23 -5.94 -11.10
N GLN A 42 7.56 -5.88 -9.95
CA GLN A 42 6.47 -4.95 -9.68
C GLN A 42 6.79 -4.04 -8.49
N ALA A 43 6.20 -2.84 -8.48
CA ALA A 43 6.30 -1.95 -7.34
C ALA A 43 5.64 -2.60 -6.10
N ARG A 44 6.26 -2.44 -4.94
CA ARG A 44 5.65 -2.79 -3.65
C ARG A 44 5.29 -1.50 -2.92
N ARG A 45 4.08 -1.40 -2.41
CA ARG A 45 3.66 -0.21 -1.66
C ARG A 45 4.22 -0.27 -0.23
N LYS A 46 4.80 0.83 0.23
CA LYS A 46 5.25 1.02 1.62
C LYS A 46 4.49 2.19 2.21
N TYR A 47 3.83 1.96 3.34
CA TYR A 47 3.08 2.96 4.08
C TYR A 47 3.69 3.18 5.46
N ASP A 48 3.65 4.43 5.90
CA ASP A 48 3.95 4.86 7.27
C ASP A 48 2.63 5.25 7.94
N ALA A 49 2.28 4.56 9.02
CA ALA A 49 1.07 4.76 9.81
C ALA A 49 1.35 5.44 11.17
N SER A 50 2.56 5.99 11.37
CA SER A 50 2.94 6.67 12.62
C SER A 50 2.04 7.86 12.97
N THR A 51 1.50 8.52 11.94
CA THR A 51 0.59 9.67 12.06
C THR A 51 -0.72 9.37 12.79
N GLY A 52 -1.19 8.12 12.76
CA GLY A 52 -2.43 7.69 13.42
C GLY A 52 -2.25 7.29 14.90
N ILE A 53 -1.02 7.25 15.42
CA ILE A 53 -0.73 6.86 16.80
C ILE A 53 -0.60 8.12 17.66
N VAL A 54 -1.72 8.54 18.25
CA VAL A 54 -1.79 9.79 19.03
C VAL A 54 -1.85 9.56 20.54
N SER A 55 -2.04 8.32 20.99
CA SER A 55 -2.14 7.97 22.40
C SER A 55 -1.49 6.62 22.74
N ALA A 56 -1.17 6.41 24.03
CA ALA A 56 -0.69 5.12 24.53
C ALA A 56 -1.70 3.98 24.31
N ASN A 57 -2.99 4.30 24.29
CA ASN A 57 -4.04 3.34 23.97
C ASN A 57 -3.96 2.89 22.51
N ASP A 58 -3.72 3.81 21.57
CA ASP A 58 -3.59 3.47 20.15
C ASP A 58 -2.35 2.60 19.90
N ALA A 59 -1.23 2.89 20.58
CA ALA A 59 -0.03 2.06 20.54
C ALA A 59 -0.29 0.64 21.08
N SER A 60 -1.04 0.53 22.17
CA SER A 60 -1.41 -0.77 22.77
C SER A 60 -2.33 -1.57 21.83
N LEU A 61 -3.30 -0.92 21.19
CA LEU A 61 -4.17 -1.55 20.18
C LEU A 61 -3.38 -2.06 18.98
N LEU A 62 -2.44 -1.26 18.47
CA LEU A 62 -1.56 -1.67 17.37
C LEU A 62 -0.70 -2.86 17.76
N MET A 63 -0.13 -2.85 18.97
CA MET A 63 0.71 -3.94 19.47
C MET A 63 -0.09 -5.23 19.63
N ALA A 64 -1.28 -5.16 20.24
CA ALA A 64 -2.20 -6.29 20.36
C ALA A 64 -2.62 -6.83 18.97
N PHE A 65 -2.91 -5.93 18.02
CA PHE A 65 -3.24 -6.30 16.66
C PHE A 65 -2.10 -7.06 15.98
N PHE A 66 -0.85 -6.59 16.13
CA PHE A 66 0.32 -7.23 15.53
C PHE A 66 0.67 -8.56 16.20
N GLN A 67 0.51 -8.67 17.52
CA GLN A 67 0.69 -9.92 18.26
C GLN A 67 -0.30 -11.00 17.83
N ALA A 68 -1.58 -10.65 17.66
CA ALA A 68 -2.59 -11.57 17.16
C ALA A 68 -2.30 -12.11 15.75
N ARG A 69 -1.39 -11.48 14.99
CA ARG A 69 -0.97 -11.85 13.62
C ARG A 69 0.39 -12.55 13.62
N ALA A 70 0.91 -12.90 14.79
CA ALA A 70 2.26 -13.44 14.98
C ALA A 70 3.32 -12.58 14.25
N GLY A 71 3.15 -11.26 14.33
CA GLY A 71 4.01 -10.27 13.70
C GLY A 71 3.99 -10.33 12.17
N ARG A 72 5.13 -10.66 11.55
CA ARG A 72 5.28 -10.70 10.08
C ARG A 72 4.78 -12.01 9.45
N ALA A 73 4.31 -12.96 10.26
CA ALA A 73 3.91 -14.28 9.78
C ALA A 73 2.55 -14.25 9.05
N ARG A 74 1.62 -13.38 9.45
CA ARG A 74 0.28 -13.27 8.85
C ARG A 74 0.04 -11.88 8.26
N GLY A 75 -0.39 -11.84 6.99
CA GLY A 75 -0.81 -10.61 6.34
C GLY A 75 -2.21 -10.17 6.77
N PHE A 76 -2.53 -8.90 6.58
CA PHE A 76 -3.84 -8.30 6.87
C PHE A 76 -4.12 -7.15 5.90
N ARG A 77 -5.37 -6.62 5.89
CA ARG A 77 -5.76 -5.50 5.03
C ARG A 77 -5.32 -4.16 5.62
N LEU A 78 -4.68 -3.34 4.80
CA LEU A 78 -4.40 -1.94 5.08
C LEU A 78 -5.21 -1.08 4.12
N LYS A 79 -5.92 -0.09 4.66
CA LYS A 79 -6.65 0.89 3.84
C LYS A 79 -5.68 1.97 3.36
N ASP A 80 -5.63 2.18 2.05
CA ASP A 80 -5.03 3.39 1.47
C ASP A 80 -6.10 4.48 1.44
N TRP A 81 -5.79 5.64 2.03
CA TRP A 81 -6.72 6.77 2.09
C TRP A 81 -6.60 7.70 0.89
N ASN A 82 -5.56 7.55 0.07
CA ASN A 82 -5.38 8.34 -1.15
C ASN A 82 -6.00 7.65 -2.38
N ASP A 83 -6.36 6.37 -2.27
CA ASP A 83 -6.91 5.55 -3.35
C ASP A 83 -8.45 5.61 -3.37
N PHE A 84 -9.01 6.81 -3.53
CA PHE A 84 -10.46 7.05 -3.52
C PHE A 84 -11.00 7.69 -4.80
N SER A 85 -10.13 7.99 -5.76
CA SER A 85 -10.48 8.72 -6.98
C SER A 85 -9.77 8.11 -8.19
N SER A 86 -10.49 7.97 -9.29
CA SER A 86 -9.98 7.60 -10.62
C SER A 86 -9.24 8.76 -11.30
N ALA A 87 -9.41 10.00 -10.84
CA ALA A 87 -8.73 11.16 -11.40
C ALA A 87 -7.22 11.11 -11.11
N SER A 88 -6.40 11.00 -12.15
CA SER A 88 -4.93 10.92 -12.06
C SER A 88 -4.27 12.14 -11.41
N ASP A 89 -4.92 13.30 -11.49
CA ASP A 89 -4.46 14.57 -10.92
C ASP A 89 -5.09 14.89 -9.56
N GLY A 90 -6.03 14.07 -9.09
CA GLY A 90 -6.82 14.27 -7.87
C GLY A 90 -7.70 15.52 -7.88
N LYS A 91 -7.91 16.16 -9.03
CA LYS A 91 -8.62 17.44 -9.18
C LYS A 91 -9.73 17.41 -10.22
N THR A 92 -9.57 16.59 -11.25
CA THR A 92 -10.56 16.46 -12.30
C THR A 92 -11.85 15.86 -11.72
N ALA A 93 -13.00 16.47 -12.08
CA ALA A 93 -14.30 15.96 -11.68
C ALA A 93 -14.54 14.58 -12.31
N LEU A 94 -15.01 13.63 -11.51
CA LEU A 94 -15.28 12.27 -11.96
C LEU A 94 -16.55 12.24 -12.81
N SER A 95 -16.55 11.43 -13.87
CA SER A 95 -17.73 11.09 -14.65
C SER A 95 -18.15 9.67 -14.36
N TRP A 96 -19.42 9.33 -14.58
CA TRP A 96 -19.94 7.97 -14.31
C TRP A 96 -19.36 6.92 -15.27
N ASP A 97 -18.80 7.34 -16.40
CA ASP A 97 -18.18 6.53 -17.45
C ASP A 97 -16.65 6.64 -17.48
N ASP A 98 -16.03 7.20 -16.44
CA ASP A 98 -14.60 7.49 -16.40
C ASP A 98 -13.71 6.24 -16.21
N GLN A 99 -14.29 5.10 -15.82
CA GLN A 99 -13.62 3.81 -15.66
C GLN A 99 -14.45 2.69 -16.27
N LEU A 100 -13.86 1.92 -17.19
CA LEU A 100 -14.45 0.69 -17.69
C LEU A 100 -14.32 -0.41 -16.63
N ILE A 101 -15.42 -0.72 -15.96
CA ILE A 101 -15.49 -1.82 -14.97
C ILE A 101 -15.89 -3.18 -15.57
N GLY A 102 -16.38 -3.17 -16.82
CA GLY A 102 -16.77 -4.38 -17.55
C GLY A 102 -17.53 -4.05 -18.84
N THR A 103 -17.57 -5.01 -19.76
CA THR A 103 -18.28 -4.91 -21.05
C THR A 103 -19.73 -5.40 -20.98
N GLY A 104 -20.07 -6.21 -19.99
CA GLY A 104 -21.41 -6.78 -19.84
C GLY A 104 -21.77 -7.78 -20.93
N ASP A 105 -20.79 -8.52 -21.46
CA ASP A 105 -20.97 -9.50 -22.53
C ASP A 105 -21.65 -10.80 -22.07
N GLY A 106 -21.81 -11.01 -20.76
CA GLY A 106 -22.56 -12.13 -20.20
C GLY A 106 -21.94 -13.50 -20.46
N VAL A 107 -20.67 -13.53 -20.89
CA VAL A 107 -19.89 -14.75 -21.10
C VAL A 107 -19.02 -14.96 -19.87
N GLU A 108 -19.38 -15.95 -19.04
CA GLU A 108 -18.51 -16.49 -17.98
C GLU A 108 -17.38 -17.35 -18.57
#